data_AF-A0A561U4L3-F1
#
_entry.id   AF-A0A561U4L3-F1
#
_cell.length_a   1.000
_cell.length_b   1.000
_cell.length_c   1.000
_cell.angle_alpha   90.00
_cell.angle_beta   90.00
_cell.angle_gamma   90.00
#
_symmetry.space_group_name_H-M   'P 1'
#
loop_
_entity.id
_entity.type
_entity.pdbx_description
1 polymer ?
#
loop_
_entity_poly.entity_id
_entity_poly.type
_entity_poly.pdbx_seq_one_letter_code
_entity_poly.pdbx_strand_id
1 'polypeptide(L)'
;MSTEDAGERDTGTQDQVCAATLRRLERASGGLAGASITAMEQRLPWFQRLPADQRASVQLVTQTGVSNFVSWMQDPSQSIRLTAE
;
A
#
# COMPACT_ATOMS: atom_id res chain seq x y z
N MET A 1 48.88 -4.31 -15.20
CA MET A 1 48.02 -5.34 -14.59
C MET A 1 47.02 -4.59 -13.75
N SER A 2 45.91 -4.19 -14.38
CA SER A 2 44.92 -3.28 -13.81
C SER A 2 44.03 -4.06 -12.86
N THR A 3 43.91 -3.58 -11.62
CA THR A 3 42.84 -3.99 -10.73
C THR A 3 41.57 -3.32 -11.22
N GLU A 4 40.64 -4.13 -11.70
CA GLU A 4 39.29 -3.74 -12.08
C GLU A 4 38.57 -3.11 -10.87
N ASP A 5 38.38 -1.81 -11.00
CA ASP A 5 37.25 -1.05 -10.50
C ASP A 5 35.96 -1.72 -10.99
N ALA A 6 35.19 -2.33 -10.08
CA ALA A 6 33.87 -2.84 -10.41
C ALA A 6 32.96 -2.92 -9.17
N GLY A 7 32.29 -1.79 -8.91
CA GLY A 7 30.87 -1.82 -8.57
C GLY A 7 30.51 -2.02 -7.10
N GLU A 8 31.05 -1.19 -6.21
CA GLU A 8 30.29 -0.79 -5.03
C GLU A 8 29.09 0.02 -5.53
N ARG A 9 27.96 -0.67 -5.81
CA ARG A 9 26.70 0.02 -6.07
C ARG A 9 26.25 0.63 -4.76
N ASP A 10 26.71 1.85 -4.54
CA ASP A 10 26.09 2.83 -3.69
C ASP A 10 24.59 2.87 -3.99
N THR A 11 23.84 2.05 -3.25
CA THR A 11 22.38 2.14 -3.16
C THR A 11 22.04 2.96 -1.91
N GLY A 12 22.97 3.80 -1.44
CA GLY A 12 22.82 4.70 -0.32
C GLY A 12 22.17 6.00 -0.77
N THR A 13 20.91 5.94 -1.20
CA THR A 13 19.87 7.01 -1.17
C THR A 13 18.63 6.46 -1.89
N GLN A 14 18.04 5.37 -1.39
CA GLN A 14 16.59 5.23 -1.61
C GLN A 14 15.96 6.36 -0.80
N ASP A 15 15.45 7.37 -1.49
CA ASP A 15 14.86 8.60 -0.96
C ASP A 15 13.77 8.24 0.06
N GLN A 16 14.15 8.08 1.33
CA GLN A 16 13.25 7.66 2.40
C GLN A 16 12.19 8.73 2.56
N VAL A 17 10.92 8.33 2.44
CA VAL A 17 9.80 9.24 2.66
C VAL A 17 9.93 9.85 4.05
N CYS A 18 9.95 11.19 4.13
CA CYS A 18 10.08 11.87 5.42
C CYS A 18 9.00 11.40 6.41
N ALA A 19 9.37 11.18 7.67
CA ALA A 19 8.47 10.74 8.73
C ALA A 19 7.21 11.63 8.88
N ALA A 20 7.31 12.92 8.57
CA ALA A 20 6.16 13.83 8.58
C ALA A 20 5.14 13.47 7.48
N THR A 21 5.60 13.08 6.29
CA THR A 21 4.75 12.64 5.19
C THR A 21 4.12 11.28 5.49
N LEU A 22 4.89 10.33 6.06
CA LEU A 22 4.36 9.03 6.48
C LEU A 22 3.24 9.17 7.50
N ARG A 23 3.42 9.99 8.55
CA ARG A 23 2.35 10.27 9.54
C ARG A 23 1.11 10.90 8.92
N ARG A 24 1.28 11.79 7.93
CA ARG A 24 0.14 12.38 7.21
C ARG A 24 -0.60 11.32 6.41
N LEU A 25 0.14 10.40 5.81
CA LEU A 25 -0.42 9.31 5.02
C LEU A 25 -1.14 8.28 5.88
N GLU A 26 -0.57 7.87 7.01
CA GLU A 26 -1.23 7.03 8.02
C GLU A 26 -2.57 7.61 8.48
N ARG A 27 -2.60 8.91 8.79
CA ARG A 27 -3.85 9.60 9.16
C ARG A 27 -4.85 9.66 8.02
N ALA A 28 -4.38 9.73 6.77
CA ALA A 28 -5.22 9.76 5.58
C ALA A 28 -5.68 8.36 5.13
N SER A 29 -5.03 7.28 5.57
CA SER A 29 -5.28 5.89 5.14
C SER A 29 -6.74 5.49 5.24
N GLY A 30 -7.39 5.75 6.39
CA GLY A 30 -8.81 5.42 6.57
C GLY A 30 -9.72 6.16 5.59
N GLY A 31 -9.42 7.44 5.33
CA GLY A 31 -10.13 8.24 4.34
C GLY A 31 -9.90 7.75 2.91
N LEU A 32 -8.67 7.33 2.58
CA LEU A 32 -8.31 6.77 1.28
C LEU A 32 -9.03 5.43 1.02
N ALA A 33 -9.09 4.55 2.02
CA ALA A 33 -9.83 3.30 1.92
C ALA A 33 -11.33 3.57 1.74
N GLY A 34 -11.90 4.50 2.51
CA GLY A 34 -13.29 4.93 2.35
C GLY A 34 -13.58 5.48 0.96
N ALA A 35 -12.74 6.37 0.45
CA ALA A 35 -12.87 6.91 -0.90
C ALA A 35 -12.78 5.83 -1.99
N SER A 36 -11.90 4.84 -1.81
CA SER A 36 -11.80 3.68 -2.70
C SER A 36 -13.10 2.85 -2.69
N ILE A 37 -13.69 2.60 -1.51
CA ILE A 37 -14.96 1.90 -1.38
C ILE A 37 -16.09 2.68 -2.08
N THR A 38 -16.21 3.98 -1.83
CA THR A 38 -17.19 4.84 -2.51
C THR A 38 -16.99 4.82 -4.03
N ALA A 39 -15.75 4.86 -4.51
CA ALA A 39 -15.46 4.77 -5.94
C ALA A 39 -15.87 3.41 -6.52
N MET A 40 -15.67 2.30 -5.80
CA MET A 40 -16.15 0.98 -6.22
C MET A 40 -17.68 0.95 -6.27
N GLU A 41 -18.37 1.49 -5.27
CA GLU A 41 -19.83 1.60 -5.28
C GLU A 41 -20.33 2.38 -6.49
N GLN A 42 -19.72 3.52 -6.81
CA GLN A 42 -20.17 4.37 -7.92
C GLN A 42 -19.87 3.79 -9.30
N ARG A 43 -18.73 3.10 -9.45
CA ARG A 43 -18.17 2.75 -10.76
C ARG A 43 -18.32 1.29 -11.14
N LEU A 44 -18.61 0.41 -10.16
CA LEU A 44 -18.64 -1.03 -10.37
C LEU A 44 -20.04 -1.58 -10.07
N PRO A 45 -20.92 -1.72 -11.09
CA PRO A 45 -22.29 -2.20 -10.89
C PRO A 45 -22.39 -3.60 -10.26
N TRP A 46 -21.35 -4.42 -10.33
CA TRP A 46 -21.30 -5.72 -9.65
C TRP A 46 -21.07 -5.59 -8.14
N PHE A 47 -20.37 -4.55 -7.69
CA PHE A 47 -20.02 -4.36 -6.28
C PHE A 47 -21.26 -4.08 -5.44
N GLN A 48 -22.17 -3.23 -5.92
CA GLN A 48 -23.44 -2.96 -5.25
C GLN A 48 -24.37 -4.19 -5.21
N ARG A 49 -24.22 -5.13 -6.16
CA ARG A 49 -25.04 -6.34 -6.25
C ARG A 49 -24.54 -7.48 -5.37
N LEU A 50 -23.34 -7.38 -4.81
CA LEU A 50 -22.81 -8.39 -3.91
C LEU A 50 -23.68 -8.52 -2.64
N PRO A 51 -23.85 -9.74 -2.10
CA PRO A 51 -24.36 -9.96 -0.74
C PRO A 51 -23.58 -9.16 0.33
N ALA A 52 -24.24 -8.87 1.46
CA ALA A 52 -23.67 -8.00 2.49
C ALA A 52 -22.36 -8.54 3.09
N ASP A 53 -22.27 -9.86 3.29
CA ASP A 53 -21.08 -10.57 3.76
C ASP A 53 -19.94 -10.48 2.74
N GLN A 54 -20.22 -10.67 1.45
CA GLN A 54 -19.21 -10.55 0.40
C GLN A 54 -18.72 -9.11 0.24
N ARG A 55 -19.61 -8.11 0.32
CA ARG A 55 -19.20 -6.69 0.32
C ARG A 55 -18.32 -6.37 1.52
N ALA A 56 -18.67 -6.86 2.71
CA ALA A 56 -17.87 -6.65 3.91
C ALA A 56 -16.45 -7.23 3.76
N SER A 57 -16.32 -8.43 3.17
CA SER A 57 -15.02 -9.03 2.85
C SER A 57 -14.17 -8.14 1.94
N VAL A 58 -14.75 -7.58 0.88
CA VAL A 58 -14.02 -6.66 -0.03
C VAL A 58 -13.63 -5.35 0.66
N GLN A 59 -14.52 -4.79 1.50
CA GLN A 59 -14.21 -3.59 2.29
C GLN A 59 -13.03 -3.85 3.24
N LEU A 60 -12.99 -5.01 3.89
CA LEU A 60 -11.89 -5.40 4.77
C LEU A 60 -10.57 -5.51 3.99
N VAL A 61 -10.58 -6.18 2.84
CA VAL A 61 -9.38 -6.28 1.96
C VAL A 61 -8.91 -4.90 1.53
N THR A 62 -9.82 -3.98 1.23
CA THR A 62 -9.49 -2.61 0.84
C THR A 62 -8.82 -1.84 1.98
N GLN A 63 -9.37 -1.92 3.19
CA GLN A 63 -8.80 -1.30 4.38
C GLN A 63 -7.41 -1.85 4.68
N THR A 64 -7.27 -3.17 4.69
CA THR A 64 -5.99 -3.86 4.94
C THR A 64 -4.97 -3.54 3.86
N GLY A 65 -5.37 -3.51 2.59
CA GLY A 65 -4.49 -3.17 1.47
C GLY A 65 -3.91 -1.78 1.59
N VAL A 66 -4.72 -0.78 1.94
CA VAL A 66 -4.24 0.60 2.16
C VAL A 66 -3.31 0.68 3.36
N SER A 67 -3.64 0.02 4.48
CA SER A 67 -2.78 0.00 5.66
C SER A 67 -1.41 -0.64 5.37
N ASN A 68 -1.41 -1.78 4.68
CA ASN A 68 -0.19 -2.49 4.30
C ASN A 68 0.67 -1.67 3.34
N PHE A 69 0.05 -0.95 2.40
CA PHE A 69 0.76 -0.03 1.52
C PHE A 69 1.46 1.09 2.29
N VAL A 70 0.78 1.68 3.28
CA VAL A 70 1.38 2.71 4.13
C VAL A 70 2.51 2.18 4.99
N SER A 71 2.36 0.96 5.54
CA SER A 71 3.44 0.28 6.25
C SER A 71 4.65 0.03 5.35
N TRP A 72 4.45 -0.38 4.11
CA TRP A 72 5.52 -0.63 3.16
C TRP A 72 6.30 0.65 2.79
N MET A 73 5.64 1.81 2.72
CA MET A 73 6.37 3.06 2.47
C MET A 73 7.32 3.45 3.62
N GLN A 74 7.14 2.89 4.82
CA GLN A 74 8.06 3.10 5.95
C GLN A 74 9.32 2.26 5.81
N ASP A 75 9.17 1.04 5.32
CA ASP A 75 10.29 0.13 5.04
C ASP A 75 10.01 -0.66 3.75
N PRO A 76 10.40 -0.11 2.59
CA PRO A 76 10.16 -0.75 1.30
C PRO A 76 10.97 -2.02 1.09
N SER A 77 12.01 -2.24 1.92
CA SER A 77 12.91 -3.40 1.85
C SER A 77 12.30 -4.63 2.53
N GLN A 78 11.34 -4.42 3.44
CA GLN A 78 10.48 -5.47 3.97
C GLN A 78 9.43 -5.80 2.91
N SER A 79 9.54 -6.98 2.30
CA SER A 79 8.56 -7.45 1.34
C SER A 79 7.16 -7.39 1.94
N ILE A 80 6.21 -6.74 1.24
CA ILE A 80 4.79 -6.78 1.60
C ILE A 80 4.38 -8.25 1.63
N ARG A 81 4.13 -8.80 2.83
CA ARG A 81 3.40 -10.06 2.97
C ARG A 81 1.94 -9.80 2.61
N LEU A 82 1.59 -9.96 1.34
CA LEU A 82 0.20 -10.14 0.93
C LEU A 82 -0.20 -11.57 1.31
N THR A 83 -0.68 -11.77 2.53
CA THR A 83 -1.35 -13.02 2.91
C THR A 83 -2.74 -13.01 2.30
N ALA A 84 -2.84 -13.48 1.06
CA ALA A 84 -4.08 -14.03 0.52
C ALA A 84 -3.90 -15.54 0.48
N GLU A 85 -4.28 -16.21 1.57
CA GLU A 85 -4.49 -17.66 1.66
C GLU A 85 -5.96 -17.90 2.00
#